data_AF-A0A831QFK4-F1
#
_entry.id   AF-A0A831QFK4-F1
#
_cell.length_a   1.000
_cell.length_b   1.000
_cell.length_c   1.000
_cell.angle_alpha   90.00
_cell.angle_beta   90.00
_cell.angle_gamma   90.00
#
_symmetry.space_group_name_H-M   'P 1'
#
loop_
_entity.id
_entity.type
_entity.pdbx_description
1 polymer ?
#
loop_
_entity_poly.entity_id
_entity_poly.type
_entity_poly.pdbx_seq_one_letter_code
_entity_poly.pdbx_strand_id
1 'polypeptide(L)'
;MDQEPTRDMVIAERERGHFVRAARLALTLELPEEMMRELRSKALWQMAAEWRNPAGTKFLAGAFGISRDSLEKHLMKAMESKSSRGETKSIEPAYDYHTGKYLSFEEWVAGLIKNWNRIPDS
;
A
#
# COMPACT_ATOMS: atom_id res chain seq x y z
N MET A 1 -16.39 -22.52 -9.51
CA MET A 1 -16.58 -22.67 -8.05
C MET A 1 -15.73 -21.61 -7.40
N ASP A 2 -16.35 -20.56 -6.88
CA ASP A 2 -15.63 -19.64 -6.01
C ASP A 2 -15.32 -20.38 -4.71
N GLN A 3 -14.05 -20.70 -4.50
CA GLN A 3 -13.60 -21.25 -3.23
C GLN A 3 -13.81 -20.18 -2.16
N GLU A 4 -14.44 -20.55 -1.05
CA GLU A 4 -14.52 -19.66 0.11
C GLU A 4 -13.10 -19.27 0.55
N PRO A 5 -12.88 -18.00 0.92
CA PRO A 5 -11.56 -17.55 1.36
C PRO A 5 -11.16 -18.35 2.60
N THR A 6 -9.95 -18.93 2.60
CA THR A 6 -9.40 -19.64 3.74
C THR A 6 -8.12 -18.98 4.25
N ARG A 7 -7.72 -19.29 5.48
CA ARG A 7 -6.45 -18.85 6.04
C ARG A 7 -5.25 -19.29 5.19
N ASP A 8 -5.31 -20.49 4.61
CA ASP A 8 -4.26 -21.02 3.74
C ASP A 8 -4.14 -20.20 2.46
N MET A 9 -5.24 -19.68 1.91
CA MET A 9 -5.20 -18.77 0.77
C MET A 9 -4.51 -17.45 1.13
N VAL A 10 -4.72 -16.92 2.34
CA VAL A 10 -4.01 -15.71 2.81
C VAL A 10 -2.51 -15.97 2.87
N ILE A 11 -2.10 -17.14 3.41
CA ILE A 11 -0.69 -17.53 3.52
C ILE A 11 -0.08 -17.69 2.13
N ALA A 12 -0.75 -18.41 1.22
CA ALA A 12 -0.28 -18.63 -0.13
C ALA A 12 -0.10 -17.32 -0.92
N GLU A 13 -1.05 -16.39 -0.83
CA GLU A 13 -0.94 -15.09 -1.49
C GLU A 13 0.16 -14.21 -0.87
N ARG A 14 0.38 -14.31 0.45
CA ARG A 14 1.49 -13.64 1.13
C ARG A 14 2.84 -14.17 0.64
N GLU A 15 2.99 -15.50 0.52
CA GLU A 15 4.23 -16.15 0.05
C GLU A 15 4.54 -15.81 -1.41
N ARG A 16 3.51 -15.61 -2.24
CA ARG A 16 3.63 -15.12 -3.62
C ARG A 16 3.96 -13.63 -3.73
N GLY A 17 3.99 -12.89 -2.61
CA GLY A 17 4.19 -11.43 -2.62
C GLY A 17 2.96 -10.64 -3.07
N HIS A 18 1.78 -11.26 -3.14
CA HIS A 18 0.52 -10.61 -3.50
C HIS A 18 -0.13 -9.98 -2.26
N PHE A 19 0.56 -9.03 -1.63
CA PHE A 19 0.18 -8.49 -0.33
C PHE A 19 -1.19 -7.78 -0.35
N VAL A 20 -1.52 -7.10 -1.44
CA VAL A 20 -2.86 -6.47 -1.60
C VAL A 20 -3.97 -7.53 -1.59
N ARG A 21 -3.78 -8.65 -2.29
CA ARG A 21 -4.75 -9.75 -2.33
C ARG A 21 -4.82 -10.48 -0.99
N ALA A 22 -3.67 -10.76 -0.38
CA ALA A 22 -3.58 -11.37 0.94
C ALA A 22 -4.30 -10.52 2.01
N ALA A 23 -4.08 -9.19 2.01
CA ALA A 23 -4.74 -8.28 2.94
C ALA A 23 -6.26 -8.22 2.74
N ARG A 24 -6.73 -8.26 1.49
CA ARG A 24 -8.17 -8.31 1.19
C ARG A 24 -8.82 -9.61 1.68
N LEU A 25 -8.19 -10.76 1.41
CA LEU A 25 -8.67 -12.06 1.91
C LEU A 25 -8.71 -12.09 3.44
N ALA A 26 -7.69 -11.53 4.08
CA ALA A 26 -7.58 -11.49 5.53
C ALA A 26 -8.60 -10.53 6.19
N LEU A 27 -8.98 -9.43 5.50
CA LEU A 27 -10.12 -8.59 5.90
C LEU A 27 -11.45 -9.35 5.83
N THR A 28 -11.70 -10.09 4.74
CA THR A 28 -12.92 -10.90 4.60
C THR A 28 -13.04 -11.98 5.67
N LEU A 29 -11.91 -12.53 6.11
CA LEU A 29 -11.83 -13.56 7.14
C LEU A 29 -11.79 -13.02 8.57
N GLU A 30 -11.83 -11.69 8.75
CA GLU A 30 -11.71 -11.02 10.06
C GLU A 30 -10.52 -11.53 10.88
N LEU A 31 -9.39 -11.76 10.22
CA LEU A 31 -8.21 -12.33 10.89
C LEU A 31 -7.68 -11.39 12.00
N PRO A 32 -7.03 -11.95 13.04
CA PRO A 32 -6.50 -11.17 14.14
C PRO A 32 -5.56 -10.04 13.70
N GLU A 33 -5.61 -8.92 14.41
CA GLU A 33 -4.81 -7.72 14.10
C GLU A 33 -3.30 -8.03 13.99
N GLU A 34 -2.80 -8.97 14.79
CA GLU A 34 -1.41 -9.43 14.74
C GLU A 34 -1.01 -9.93 13.34
N MET A 35 -1.87 -10.72 12.70
CA MET A 35 -1.65 -11.21 11.33
C MET A 35 -1.86 -10.11 10.29
N MET A 36 -2.82 -9.22 10.53
CA MET A 36 -3.17 -8.12 9.63
C MET A 36 -2.10 -7.04 9.56
N ARG A 37 -1.42 -6.74 10.68
CA ARG A 37 -0.54 -5.58 10.79
C ARG A 37 0.57 -5.56 9.75
N GLU A 38 1.27 -6.68 9.58
CA GLU A 38 2.33 -6.80 8.58
C GLU A 38 1.78 -6.76 7.16
N LEU A 39 0.66 -7.46 6.91
CA LEU A 39 0.00 -7.51 5.60
C LEU A 39 -0.49 -6.13 5.16
N ARG A 40 -1.12 -5.36 6.05
CA ARG A 40 -1.58 -3.99 5.77
C ARG A 40 -0.42 -3.08 5.38
N SER A 41 0.67 -3.15 6.14
CA SER A 41 1.87 -2.36 5.85
C SER A 41 2.47 -2.69 4.48
N LYS A 42 2.59 -3.99 4.16
CA LYS A 42 3.12 -4.44 2.86
C LYS A 42 2.18 -4.14 1.70
N ALA A 43 0.87 -4.29 1.89
CA ALA A 43 -0.14 -3.95 0.89
C ALA A 43 -0.14 -2.46 0.56
N LEU A 44 -0.07 -1.59 1.59
CA LEU A 44 0.07 -0.16 1.39
C LEU A 44 1.37 0.19 0.66
N TRP A 45 2.48 -0.43 1.04
CA TRP A 45 3.76 -0.22 0.36
C TRP A 45 3.70 -0.60 -1.12
N GLN A 46 3.16 -1.78 -1.42
CA GLN A 46 3.00 -2.25 -2.80
C GLN A 46 2.13 -1.30 -3.62
N MET A 47 0.99 -0.86 -3.07
CA MET A 47 0.08 0.05 -3.76
C MET A 47 0.70 1.45 -3.97
N ALA A 48 1.40 1.98 -2.96
CA ALA A 48 1.94 3.34 -2.98
C ALA A 48 3.29 3.42 -3.70
N ALA A 49 4.25 2.56 -3.36
CA ALA A 49 5.63 2.66 -3.83
C ALA A 49 5.88 1.84 -5.10
N GLU A 50 5.36 0.61 -5.18
CA GLU A 50 5.60 -0.26 -6.34
C GLU A 50 4.67 0.09 -7.51
N TRP A 51 3.40 0.39 -7.22
CA TRP A 51 2.39 0.64 -8.27
C TRP A 51 2.06 2.12 -8.47
N ARG A 52 2.50 3.01 -7.56
CA ARG A 52 2.22 4.46 -7.62
C ARG A 52 0.74 4.76 -7.86
N ASN A 53 -0.14 3.98 -7.22
CA ASN A 53 -1.59 4.04 -7.45
C ASN A 53 -2.27 4.86 -6.34
N PRO A 54 -2.69 6.12 -6.61
CA PRO A 54 -3.28 6.97 -5.59
C PRO A 54 -4.66 6.51 -5.14
N ALA A 55 -5.50 6.06 -6.08
CA ALA A 55 -6.86 5.62 -5.80
C ALA A 55 -6.87 4.34 -4.95
N GLY A 56 -6.08 3.34 -5.36
CA GLY A 56 -5.91 2.10 -4.61
C GLY A 56 -5.27 2.34 -3.24
N THR A 57 -4.34 3.30 -3.12
CA THR A 57 -3.71 3.63 -1.83
C THR A 57 -4.73 4.26 -0.88
N LYS A 58 -5.55 5.20 -1.37
CA LYS A 58 -6.64 5.82 -0.60
C LYS A 58 -7.67 4.78 -0.16
N PHE A 59 -8.08 3.90 -1.07
CA PHE A 59 -9.01 2.81 -0.77
C PHE A 59 -8.48 1.88 0.32
N LEU A 60 -7.24 1.40 0.20
CA LEU A 60 -6.63 0.51 1.20
C LEU A 60 -6.46 1.19 2.55
N ALA A 61 -6.03 2.46 2.57
CA ALA A 61 -5.93 3.21 3.82
C ALA A 61 -7.30 3.30 4.53
N GLY A 62 -8.37 3.59 3.77
CA GLY A 62 -9.74 3.58 4.30
C GLY A 62 -10.16 2.21 4.83
N ALA A 63 -9.94 1.14 4.06
CA ALA A 63 -10.25 -0.23 4.47
C ALA A 63 -9.48 -0.68 5.73
N PHE A 64 -8.32 -0.08 6.00
CA PHE A 64 -7.50 -0.35 7.19
C PHE A 64 -7.74 0.63 8.35
N GLY A 65 -8.66 1.60 8.20
CA GLY A 65 -8.92 2.62 9.21
C GLY A 65 -7.75 3.60 9.42
N ILE A 66 -6.89 3.78 8.42
CA ILE A 66 -5.71 4.64 8.49
C ILE A 66 -6.09 6.03 8.00
N SER A 67 -5.89 7.03 8.86
CA SER A 67 -6.11 8.43 8.50
C SER A 67 -5.07 8.92 7.48
N ARG A 68 -5.40 9.99 6.75
CA ARG A 68 -4.47 10.65 5.81
C ARG A 68 -3.11 10.99 6.45
N ASP A 69 -3.14 11.61 7.63
CA ASP A 69 -1.91 12.05 8.31
C ASP A 69 -1.12 10.86 8.87
N SER A 70 -1.81 9.77 9.25
CA SER A 70 -1.19 8.50 9.63
C SER A 70 -0.55 7.80 8.44
N LEU A 71 -1.19 7.86 7.26
CA LEU A 71 -0.69 7.24 6.03
C LEU A 71 0.62 7.89 5.59
N GLU A 72 0.69 9.22 5.56
CA GLU A 72 1.92 9.95 5.20
C GLU A 72 3.10 9.52 6.09
N LYS A 73 2.91 9.57 7.41
CA LYS A 73 3.92 9.14 8.38
C LYS A 73 4.33 7.68 8.20
N HIS A 74 3.35 6.81 7.91
CA HIS A 74 3.60 5.38 7.68
C HIS A 74 4.47 5.15 6.45
N LEU A 75 4.15 5.82 5.33
CA LEU A 75 4.89 5.69 4.07
C LEU A 75 6.30 6.27 4.18
N MET A 76 6.46 7.43 4.81
CA MET A 76 7.78 8.05 5.00
C MET A 76 8.67 7.18 5.90
N LYS A 77 8.15 6.67 7.01
CA LYS A 77 8.89 5.75 7.88
C LYS A 77 9.26 4.44 7.16
N ALA A 78 8.36 3.91 6.33
CA ALA A 78 8.65 2.72 5.54
C ALA A 78 9.75 2.97 4.49
N MET A 79 9.74 4.14 3.86
CA MET A 79 10.79 4.59 2.93
C MET A 79 12.15 4.67 3.62
N GLU A 80 12.25 5.35 4.76
CA GLU A 80 13.49 5.47 5.54
C GLU A 80 14.03 4.08 5.95
N SER A 81 13.14 3.20 6.44
CA SER A 81 13.51 1.84 6.82
C SER A 81 13.99 1.01 5.63
N LYS A 82 13.48 1.21 4.43
CA LYS A 82 13.90 0.49 3.22
C LYS A 82 15.19 1.05 2.65
N SER A 83 15.32 2.38 2.61
CA SER A 83 16.55 3.04 2.19
C SER A 83 17.75 2.64 3.05
N SER A 84 17.59 2.58 4.38
CA SER A 84 18.65 2.13 5.30
C SER A 84 19.04 0.66 5.14
N ARG A 85 18.17 -0.16 4.53
CA ARG A 85 18.44 -1.58 4.18
C ARG A 85 18.97 -1.76 2.75
N GLY A 86 19.14 -0.67 2.00
CA GLY A 86 19.54 -0.72 0.58
C GLY A 86 18.43 -1.17 -0.38
N GLU A 87 17.18 -1.22 0.08
CA GLU A 87 16.01 -1.58 -0.75
C GLU A 87 15.50 -0.36 -1.53
N THR A 88 16.28 0.12 -2.50
CA THR A 88 16.01 1.42 -3.16
C THR A 88 15.07 1.35 -4.37
N LYS A 89 14.92 0.18 -5.00
CA LYS A 89 14.21 0.04 -6.29
C LYS A 89 12.80 0.64 -6.29
N SER A 90 12.02 0.44 -5.23
CA SER A 90 10.65 0.96 -5.12
C SER A 90 10.57 2.45 -4.75
N ILE A 91 11.67 3.08 -4.35
CA ILE A 91 11.73 4.50 -3.95
C ILE A 91 12.45 5.38 -4.97
N GLU A 92 13.02 4.76 -6.01
CA GLU A 92 13.59 5.47 -7.15
C GLU A 92 12.52 6.37 -7.81
N PRO A 93 12.95 7.49 -8.42
CA PRO A 93 12.04 8.34 -9.17
C PRO A 93 11.28 7.56 -10.24
N ALA A 94 9.95 7.69 -10.25
CA ALA A 94 9.08 7.02 -11.20
C ALA A 94 8.31 8.04 -12.03
N TYR A 95 8.08 7.73 -13.30
CA TYR A 95 7.31 8.60 -14.18
C TYR A 95 5.84 8.65 -13.72
N ASP A 96 5.34 9.86 -13.50
CA ASP A 96 3.96 10.14 -13.13
C ASP A 96 3.23 10.77 -14.33
N TYR A 97 2.22 10.08 -14.83
CA TYR A 97 1.47 10.51 -16.02
C TYR A 97 0.64 11.78 -15.78
N HIS A 98 0.22 12.03 -14.54
CA HIS A 98 -0.60 13.19 -14.20
C HIS A 98 0.20 14.50 -14.23
N THR A 99 1.47 14.46 -13.84
CA THR A 99 2.37 15.62 -13.80
C THR A 99 3.32 15.70 -15.00
N GLY A 100 3.48 14.60 -15.74
CA GLY A 100 4.41 14.49 -16.86
C GLY A 100 5.88 14.47 -16.45
N LYS A 101 6.18 14.14 -15.18
CA LYS A 101 7.53 14.21 -14.59
C LYS A 101 7.90 12.90 -13.93
N TYR A 102 9.20 12.68 -13.74
CA TYR A 102 9.68 11.68 -12.79
C TYR A 102 9.63 12.27 -11.40
N LEU A 103 8.89 11.61 -10.50
CA LEU A 103 8.73 12.03 -9.12
C LEU A 103 9.47 11.07 -8.20
N SER A 104 10.23 11.61 -7.24
CA SER A 104 10.70 10.83 -6.10
C SER A 104 9.51 10.21 -5.35
N PHE A 105 9.77 9.22 -4.50
CA PHE A 105 8.68 8.68 -3.68
C PHE A 105 8.06 9.75 -2.76
N GLU A 106 8.89 10.62 -2.19
CA GLU A 106 8.46 11.72 -1.33
C GLU A 106 7.59 12.74 -2.07
N GLU A 107 8.00 13.13 -3.28
CA GLU A 107 7.23 14.06 -4.13
C GLU A 107 5.87 13.46 -4.51
N TRP A 108 5.83 12.16 -4.82
CA TRP A 108 4.59 11.47 -5.11
C TRP A 108 3.69 11.36 -3.88
N VAL A 109 4.23 11.06 -2.70
CA VAL A 109 3.46 11.05 -1.44
C VAL A 109 2.91 12.45 -1.14
N ALA A 110 3.72 13.50 -1.28
CA ALA A 110 3.25 14.87 -1.11
C ALA A 110 2.10 15.20 -2.09
N GLY A 111 2.20 14.74 -3.34
CA GLY A 111 1.15 14.84 -4.34
C GLY A 111 -0.14 14.08 -3.97
N LEU A 112 0.00 12.85 -3.44
CA LEU A 112 -1.09 12.01 -2.95
C LEU A 112 -1.85 12.72 -1.83
N ILE A 113 -1.13 13.21 -0.82
CA ILE A 113 -1.73 13.87 0.36
C ILE A 113 -2.38 15.20 -0.02
N LYS A 114 -1.72 15.99 -0.87
CA LYS A 114 -2.26 17.27 -1.36
C LYS A 114 -3.57 17.08 -2.13
N ASN A 115 -3.67 16.02 -2.92
CA ASN A 115 -4.84 15.74 -3.75
C ASN A 115 -5.84 14.77 -3.12
N TRP A 116 -5.67 14.41 -1.84
CA TRP A 116 -6.43 13.35 -1.17
C TRP A 116 -7.94 13.40 -1.41
N ASN A 117 -8.55 14.58 -1.28
CA ASN A 117 -9.99 14.78 -1.44
C ASN A 117 -10.46 14.80 -2.91
N ARG A 118 -9.53 14.86 -3.87
CA ARG A 118 -9.79 14.85 -5.32
C ARG A 118 -9.60 13.46 -5.93
N ILE A 119 -9.03 12.53 -5.19
CA ILE A 119 -8.84 11.14 -5.62
C ILE A 119 -10.21 10.46 -5.57
N PRO A 120 -10.71 9.87 -6.67
CA PRO A 120 -11.95 9.12 -6.69
C PRO A 120 -11.90 7.97 -5.66
N ASP A 121 -13.03 7.69 -5.03
CA ASP A 121 -13.17 6.45 -4.27
C ASP A 121 -13.20 5.28 -5.27
N SER A 122 -12.41 4.23 -5.00
CA SER A 122 -12.26 3.05 -5.86
C SER A 122 -13.33 2.00 -5.60
#